data_AF-A0A1I5JJ01-F1
#
_entry.id   AF-A0A1I5JJ01-F1
#
_cell.length_a   1.000
_cell.length_b   1.000
_cell.length_c   1.000
_cell.angle_alpha   90.00
_cell.angle_beta   90.00
_cell.angle_gamma   90.00
#
_symmetry.space_group_name_H-M   'P 1'
#
loop_
_entity.id
_entity.type
_entity.pdbx_description
1 polymer ?
#
loop_
_entity_poly.entity_id
_entity_poly.type
_entity_poly.pdbx_seq_one_letter_code
_entity_poly.pdbx_strand_id
1 'polypeptide(L)'
;MADRPVAVLRAGGVVVAEYRDGRDLDPSLAPRPYLHPVTTLGGVPVSDALPADHPWHLGVSVGIPDVGGANLWGGPTYLRDRGYTARADHGRVESAGFSARSQGGLDEALHWLGPDGRLLLGEHRRVRARPVAGGWELGFTTVLTNATGGELALGSPATNGRPGAGYGGFSWRLPPAGEPHVRTPDAEGEEAVHGSPAAWLAWTDRAAGCTVVLAGADDATRADPWFVRVADYPGLGSSLAARHPLRLPPGGTVRRAFRALVADGDPGDDAVAAWAGVTRVRAAPAPVR
;
A
#
# COMPACT_ATOMS: atom_id res chain seq x y z
N MET A 1 -16.57 21.94 -0.83
CA MET A 1 -15.27 22.62 -0.95
C MET A 1 -14.35 21.67 -1.68
N ALA A 2 -13.56 22.13 -2.65
CA ALA A 2 -12.65 21.23 -3.36
C ALA A 2 -11.65 20.60 -2.38
N ASP A 3 -11.50 19.27 -2.49
CA ASP A 3 -10.55 18.43 -1.75
C ASP A 3 -9.12 18.96 -1.97
N ARG A 4 -8.66 19.81 -1.06
CA ARG A 4 -7.33 20.43 -1.08
C ARG A 4 -6.36 19.52 -0.33
N PRO A 5 -5.17 19.26 -0.88
CA PRO A 5 -4.19 18.46 -0.17
C PRO A 5 -3.74 19.14 1.12
N VAL A 6 -3.61 18.34 2.18
CA VAL A 6 -3.11 18.80 3.49
C VAL A 6 -1.58 18.84 3.54
N ALA A 7 -0.90 18.21 2.57
CA ALA A 7 0.53 18.37 2.30
C ALA A 7 0.86 18.12 0.83
N VAL A 8 1.95 18.73 0.35
CA VAL A 8 2.51 18.47 -0.99
C VAL A 8 3.95 18.00 -0.80
N LEU A 9 4.28 16.84 -1.37
CA LEU A 9 5.60 16.24 -1.30
C LEU A 9 6.42 16.60 -2.53
N ARG A 10 7.69 16.89 -2.31
CA ARG A 10 8.66 17.22 -3.34
C ARG A 10 9.91 16.36 -3.27
N ALA A 11 10.44 15.99 -4.43
CA ALA A 11 11.74 15.37 -4.59
C ALA A 11 12.57 16.21 -5.58
N GLY A 12 13.74 16.68 -5.16
CA GLY A 12 14.58 17.53 -6.03
C GLY A 12 13.90 18.82 -6.48
N GLY A 13 12.98 19.37 -5.67
CA GLY A 13 12.19 20.57 -6.02
C GLY A 13 10.94 20.30 -6.87
N VAL A 14 10.77 19.11 -7.45
CA VAL A 14 9.59 18.71 -8.25
C VAL A 14 8.48 18.24 -7.33
N VAL A 15 7.22 18.63 -7.57
CA VAL A 15 6.05 18.05 -6.88
C VAL A 15 5.86 16.63 -7.38
N VAL A 16 5.86 15.66 -6.46
CA VAL A 16 5.75 14.24 -6.82
C VAL A 16 4.54 13.56 -6.19
N ALA A 17 3.98 14.12 -5.13
CA ALA A 17 2.75 13.61 -4.55
C ALA A 17 1.97 14.66 -3.76
N GLU A 18 0.66 14.48 -3.70
CA GLU A 18 -0.24 15.24 -2.83
C GLU A 18 -0.83 14.33 -1.75
N TYR A 19 -0.78 14.75 -0.49
CA TYR A 19 -1.36 14.02 0.63
C TYR A 19 -2.72 14.62 1.00
N ARG A 20 -3.76 13.80 1.00
CA ARG A 20 -5.15 14.14 1.28
C ARG A 20 -5.58 13.47 2.57
N ASP A 21 -6.40 14.14 3.37
CA ASP A 21 -6.90 13.57 4.63
C ASP A 21 -8.10 12.61 4.43
N GLY A 22 -8.76 12.70 3.27
CA GLY A 22 -9.90 11.87 2.89
C GLY A 22 -11.20 12.17 3.65
N ARG A 23 -11.25 13.23 4.46
CA ARG A 23 -12.41 13.51 5.34
C ARG A 23 -13.71 13.83 4.59
N ASP A 24 -13.59 14.29 3.35
CA ASP A 24 -14.69 14.70 2.49
C ASP A 24 -15.25 13.53 1.65
N LEU A 25 -14.69 12.32 1.80
CA LEU A 25 -15.16 11.12 1.12
C LEU A 25 -16.48 10.61 1.73
N ASP A 26 -17.28 9.96 0.89
CA ASP A 26 -18.49 9.26 1.35
C ASP A 26 -18.12 8.19 2.39
N PRO A 27 -18.84 8.08 3.53
CA PRO A 27 -18.55 7.10 4.57
C PRO A 27 -18.47 5.64 4.09
N SER A 28 -19.22 5.27 3.04
CA SER A 28 -19.18 3.91 2.47
C SER A 28 -17.85 3.56 1.78
N LEU A 29 -17.00 4.56 1.52
CA LEU A 29 -15.67 4.38 0.94
C LEU A 29 -14.59 4.11 2.02
N ALA A 30 -14.97 4.06 3.29
CA ALA A 30 -14.07 4.03 4.45
C ALA A 30 -13.01 5.17 4.38
N PRO A 31 -13.42 6.43 4.61
CA PRO A 31 -12.57 7.61 4.55
C PRO A 31 -11.25 7.41 5.29
N ARG A 32 -10.13 7.75 4.66
CA ARG A 32 -8.78 7.63 5.24
C ARG A 32 -7.78 8.51 4.48
N PRO A 33 -6.64 8.89 5.09
CA PRO A 33 -5.62 9.63 4.37
C PRO A 33 -4.87 8.81 3.30
N TYR A 34 -4.57 9.44 2.18
CA TYR A 34 -3.94 8.84 1.00
C TYR A 34 -3.07 9.83 0.23
N LEU A 35 -2.11 9.30 -0.54
CA LEU A 35 -1.35 10.07 -1.53
C LEU A 35 -2.01 9.93 -2.91
N HIS A 36 -2.43 11.05 -3.51
CA HIS A 36 -2.89 11.13 -4.90
C HIS A 36 -3.03 12.61 -5.33
N PRO A 37 -2.61 13.00 -6.55
CA PRO A 37 -1.84 12.20 -7.49
C PRO A 37 -0.43 11.92 -6.97
N VAL A 38 0.18 10.83 -7.45
CA VAL A 38 1.60 10.50 -7.34
C VAL A 38 2.14 10.39 -8.76
N THR A 39 3.28 11.01 -9.05
CA THR A 39 3.87 11.06 -10.40
C THR A 39 5.35 10.69 -10.42
N THR A 40 5.86 10.30 -11.58
CA THR A 40 7.32 10.31 -11.84
C THR A 40 7.87 11.74 -11.83
N LEU A 41 9.19 11.91 -11.94
CA LEU A 41 9.79 13.24 -12.07
C LEU A 41 9.44 13.89 -13.42
N GLY A 42 9.26 13.08 -14.48
CA GLY A 42 8.74 13.50 -15.77
C GLY A 42 7.23 13.80 -15.79
N GLY A 43 6.52 13.58 -14.69
CA GLY A 43 5.10 13.92 -14.55
C GLY A 43 4.13 12.83 -15.01
N VAL A 44 4.60 11.60 -15.28
CA VAL A 44 3.72 10.47 -15.59
C VAL A 44 2.98 10.03 -14.32
N PRO A 45 1.64 10.01 -14.30
CA PRO A 45 0.89 9.53 -13.15
C PRO A 45 1.18 8.05 -12.86
N VAL A 46 1.39 7.74 -11.60
CA VAL A 46 1.58 6.37 -11.10
C VAL A 46 0.61 6.05 -9.97
N SER A 47 -0.46 6.81 -9.79
CA SER A 47 -1.53 6.47 -8.84
C SER A 47 -2.88 6.87 -9.41
N ASP A 48 -3.92 6.12 -9.06
CA ASP A 48 -5.31 6.45 -9.33
C ASP A 48 -6.13 6.42 -8.02
N ALA A 49 -7.21 7.18 -7.95
CA ALA A 49 -8.05 7.28 -6.76
C ALA A 49 -9.51 7.50 -7.14
N LEU A 50 -10.41 6.89 -6.37
CA LEU A 50 -11.85 6.88 -6.65
C LEU A 50 -12.20 6.35 -8.05
N PRO A 51 -11.55 5.27 -8.55
CA PRO A 51 -11.86 4.76 -9.88
C PRO A 51 -13.28 4.17 -9.93
N ALA A 52 -13.92 4.22 -11.09
CA ALA A 52 -15.33 3.84 -11.24
C ALA A 52 -15.63 2.38 -10.88
N ASP A 53 -14.66 1.47 -11.05
CA ASP A 53 -14.77 0.05 -10.73
C ASP A 53 -14.67 -0.23 -9.22
N HIS A 54 -13.82 0.53 -8.52
CA HIS A 54 -13.51 0.34 -7.11
C HIS A 54 -13.35 1.71 -6.42
N PRO A 55 -14.45 2.46 -6.18
CA PRO A 55 -14.38 3.84 -5.71
C PRO A 55 -13.74 3.98 -4.32
N TRP A 56 -13.59 2.91 -3.56
CA TRP A 56 -12.87 2.89 -2.28
C TRP A 56 -11.35 2.70 -2.42
N HIS A 57 -10.81 2.57 -3.63
CA HIS A 57 -9.37 2.53 -3.86
C HIS A 57 -8.80 3.95 -3.91
N LEU A 58 -7.85 4.22 -3.01
CA LEU A 58 -7.35 5.56 -2.72
C LEU A 58 -5.82 5.62 -2.87
N GLY A 59 -5.34 5.91 -4.08
CA GLY A 59 -3.94 6.20 -4.39
C GLY A 59 -2.96 5.29 -3.64
N VAL A 60 -2.05 5.89 -2.87
CA VAL A 60 -1.23 5.17 -1.89
C VAL A 60 -1.80 5.39 -0.48
N SER A 61 -2.26 4.31 0.15
CA SER A 61 -2.87 4.37 1.49
C SER A 61 -2.63 3.09 2.30
N VAL A 62 -3.05 3.13 3.57
CA VAL A 62 -3.17 1.93 4.42
C VAL A 62 -4.64 1.75 4.74
N GLY A 63 -5.19 0.58 4.42
CA GLY A 63 -6.56 0.19 4.76
C GLY A 63 -6.62 -1.29 5.10
N ILE A 64 -7.53 -1.69 5.98
CA ILE A 64 -7.65 -3.10 6.43
C ILE A 64 -9.11 -3.52 6.31
N PRO A 65 -9.43 -4.62 5.58
CA PRO A 65 -10.82 -5.02 5.35
C PRO A 65 -11.56 -5.53 6.59
N ASP A 66 -10.82 -5.96 7.61
CA ASP A 66 -11.38 -6.49 8.86
C ASP A 66 -10.49 -6.09 10.05
N VAL A 67 -10.96 -5.14 10.85
CA VAL A 67 -10.33 -4.71 12.12
C VAL A 67 -11.32 -4.97 13.24
N GLY A 68 -11.24 -6.16 13.85
CA GLY A 68 -12.22 -6.59 14.85
C GLY A 68 -13.67 -6.58 14.32
N GLY A 69 -13.87 -6.89 13.03
CA GLY A 69 -15.16 -6.86 12.35
C GLY A 69 -15.54 -5.53 11.69
N ALA A 70 -14.75 -4.47 11.86
CA ALA A 70 -14.94 -3.20 11.16
C ALA A 70 -14.19 -3.18 9.82
N ASN A 71 -14.83 -2.69 8.76
CA ASN A 71 -14.23 -2.55 7.45
C ASN A 71 -13.58 -1.16 7.30
N LEU A 72 -12.25 -1.10 7.32
CA LEU A 72 -11.44 0.11 7.13
C LEU A 72 -10.70 0.11 5.78
N TRP A 73 -11.24 -0.63 4.81
CA TRP A 73 -10.79 -0.68 3.41
C TRP A 73 -11.80 -0.01 2.47
N GLY A 74 -13.09 -0.18 2.77
CA GLY A 74 -14.22 0.28 1.96
C GLY A 74 -14.83 -0.85 1.12
N GLY A 75 -15.92 -0.55 0.41
CA GLY A 75 -16.61 -1.52 -0.44
C GLY A 75 -17.30 -2.64 0.35
N PRO A 76 -17.78 -3.71 -0.31
CA PRO A 76 -18.46 -4.80 0.35
C PRO A 76 -17.52 -5.65 1.21
N THR A 77 -17.99 -6.09 2.37
CA THR A 77 -17.25 -6.98 3.28
C THR A 77 -17.36 -8.42 2.79
N TYR A 78 -16.22 -9.13 2.70
CA TYR A 78 -16.24 -10.55 2.38
C TYR A 78 -16.62 -11.37 3.61
N LEU A 79 -17.70 -12.13 3.50
CA LEU A 79 -18.17 -13.04 4.52
C LEU A 79 -18.00 -14.49 4.04
N ARG A 80 -17.50 -15.35 4.93
CA ARG A 80 -17.41 -16.80 4.67
C ARG A 80 -18.77 -17.33 4.23
N ASP A 81 -18.77 -18.15 3.17
CA ASP A 81 -19.95 -18.81 2.59
C ASP A 81 -21.05 -17.88 2.04
N ARG A 82 -20.85 -16.56 2.09
CA ARG A 82 -21.80 -15.54 1.62
C ARG A 82 -21.20 -14.65 0.53
N GLY A 83 -19.87 -14.61 0.41
CA GLY A 83 -19.17 -13.77 -0.54
C GLY A 83 -19.16 -12.30 -0.12
N TYR A 84 -18.91 -11.42 -1.09
CA TYR A 84 -18.95 -9.97 -0.89
C TYR A 84 -20.37 -9.49 -0.60
N THR A 85 -20.56 -8.92 0.59
CA THR A 85 -21.86 -8.48 1.09
C THR A 85 -21.78 -7.01 1.48
N ALA A 86 -22.71 -6.19 0.99
CA ALA A 86 -22.85 -4.81 1.45
C ALA A 86 -23.30 -4.81 2.92
N ARG A 87 -22.59 -4.06 3.77
CA ARG A 87 -22.86 -3.94 5.21
C ARG A 87 -22.62 -2.50 5.65
N ALA A 88 -23.28 -2.11 6.73
CA ALA A 88 -23.02 -0.85 7.41
C ALA A 88 -21.93 -1.06 8.50
N ASP A 89 -20.76 -1.55 8.09
CA ASP A 89 -19.63 -1.87 8.97
C ASP A 89 -18.37 -1.03 8.68
N HIS A 90 -18.49 0.00 7.84
CA HIS A 90 -17.38 0.89 7.48
C HIS A 90 -16.93 1.75 8.65
N GLY A 91 -15.64 1.68 8.94
CA GLY A 91 -14.94 2.64 9.79
C GLY A 91 -14.37 3.81 9.00
N ARG A 92 -13.53 4.60 9.67
CA ARG A 92 -12.72 5.65 9.04
C ARG A 92 -11.36 5.80 9.73
N VAL A 93 -10.41 6.39 9.02
CA VAL A 93 -9.12 6.82 9.58
C VAL A 93 -9.06 8.33 9.51
N GLU A 94 -8.76 8.98 10.63
CA GLU A 94 -8.71 10.45 10.71
C GLU A 94 -7.42 10.94 11.39
N SER A 95 -6.98 12.14 10.99
CA SER A 95 -5.79 12.78 11.56
C SER A 95 -6.00 13.13 13.04
N ALA A 96 -5.11 12.63 13.89
CA ALA A 96 -4.98 13.06 15.29
C ALA A 96 -3.92 14.17 15.45
N GLY A 97 -3.18 14.49 14.39
CA GLY A 97 -2.26 15.62 14.33
C GLY A 97 -0.91 15.30 13.67
N PHE A 98 -0.28 16.34 13.14
CA PHE A 98 1.07 16.27 12.56
C PHE A 98 2.12 16.65 13.61
N SER A 99 3.11 15.80 13.80
CA SER A 99 4.31 16.13 14.60
C SER A 99 5.41 16.75 13.72
N ALA A 100 5.41 16.46 12.41
CA ALA A 100 6.27 17.11 11.44
C ALA A 100 5.57 17.19 10.07
N ARG A 101 5.77 18.30 9.36
CA ARG A 101 5.32 18.48 7.98
C ARG A 101 6.25 19.41 7.22
N SER A 102 6.77 18.93 6.09
CA SER A 102 7.70 19.65 5.23
C SER A 102 7.49 19.24 3.77
N GLN A 103 8.19 19.88 2.84
CA GLN A 103 8.17 19.47 1.45
C GLN A 103 8.79 18.07 1.24
N GLY A 104 9.68 17.61 2.12
CA GLY A 104 10.30 16.27 2.01
C GLY A 104 9.52 15.15 2.70
N GLY A 105 8.38 15.45 3.34
CA GLY A 105 7.62 14.44 4.07
C GLY A 105 6.87 14.95 5.30
N LEU A 106 6.17 14.02 5.95
CA LEU A 106 5.34 14.24 7.12
C LEU A 106 5.45 13.10 8.13
N ASP A 107 5.24 13.44 9.40
CA ASP A 107 4.98 12.50 10.50
C ASP A 107 3.60 12.85 11.09
N GLU A 108 2.72 11.85 11.15
CA GLU A 108 1.32 12.03 11.50
C GLU A 108 0.86 10.95 12.49
N ALA A 109 0.09 11.36 13.49
CA ALA A 109 -0.69 10.47 14.32
C ALA A 109 -2.11 10.35 13.75
N LEU A 110 -2.65 9.14 13.72
CA LEU A 110 -3.92 8.80 13.09
C LEU A 110 -4.77 7.95 14.04
N HIS A 111 -6.09 8.13 13.99
CA HIS A 111 -7.06 7.31 14.69
C HIS A 111 -7.85 6.45 13.71
N TRP A 112 -7.88 5.14 13.95
CA TRP A 112 -8.71 4.20 13.21
C TRP A 112 -9.97 3.94 14.02
N LEU A 113 -11.10 4.39 13.51
CA LEU A 113 -12.38 4.37 14.19
C LEU A 113 -13.30 3.34 13.56
N GLY A 114 -13.99 2.56 14.40
CA GLY A 114 -15.05 1.67 13.94
C GLY A 114 -16.29 2.42 13.44
N PRO A 115 -17.28 1.71 12.89
CA PRO A 115 -18.53 2.31 12.39
C PRO A 115 -19.31 3.08 13.45
N ASP A 116 -19.14 2.74 14.73
CA ASP A 116 -19.76 3.42 15.88
C ASP A 116 -18.88 4.54 16.47
N GLY A 117 -17.76 4.86 15.82
CA GLY A 117 -16.82 5.89 16.26
C GLY A 117 -15.87 5.46 17.38
N ARG A 118 -15.91 4.20 17.83
CA ARG A 118 -14.93 3.71 18.82
C ARG A 118 -13.53 3.65 18.23
N LEU A 119 -12.53 4.05 19.01
CA LEU A 119 -11.13 3.92 18.65
C LEU A 119 -10.69 2.45 18.69
N LEU A 120 -10.26 1.92 17.56
CA LEU A 120 -9.77 0.55 17.39
C LEU A 120 -8.24 0.50 17.36
N LEU A 121 -7.63 1.35 16.54
CA LEU A 121 -6.17 1.47 16.44
C LEU A 121 -5.72 2.92 16.54
N GLY A 122 -4.60 3.16 17.19
CA GLY A 122 -3.77 4.34 16.94
C GLY A 122 -2.74 4.01 15.87
N GLU A 123 -2.45 4.95 14.98
CA GLU A 123 -1.39 4.82 13.98
C GLU A 123 -0.38 5.96 14.09
N HIS A 124 0.92 5.63 14.03
CA HIS A 124 1.97 6.60 13.70
C HIS A 124 2.45 6.34 12.28
N ARG A 125 2.24 7.32 11.40
CA ARG A 125 2.62 7.27 10.00
C ARG A 125 3.77 8.22 9.71
N ARG A 126 4.75 7.74 8.96
CA ARG A 126 5.87 8.52 8.44
C ARG A 126 5.95 8.36 6.93
N VAL A 127 5.90 9.48 6.22
CA VAL A 127 6.02 9.54 4.76
C VAL A 127 7.20 10.43 4.40
N ARG A 128 8.06 10.00 3.48
CA ARG A 128 9.23 10.75 3.00
C ARG A 128 9.31 10.68 1.48
N ALA A 129 9.67 11.80 0.86
CA ALA A 129 9.99 11.88 -0.56
C ALA A 129 11.40 12.42 -0.71
N ARG A 130 12.23 11.73 -1.49
CA ARG A 130 13.62 12.17 -1.77
C ARG A 130 14.03 11.81 -3.19
N PRO A 131 14.86 12.62 -3.87
CA PRO A 131 15.45 12.22 -5.14
C PRO A 131 16.43 11.06 -4.92
N VAL A 132 16.50 10.16 -5.90
CA VAL A 132 17.48 9.07 -5.95
C VAL A 132 17.98 8.90 -7.39
N ALA A 133 19.03 8.10 -7.61
CA ALA A 133 19.43 7.74 -8.96
C ALA A 133 18.27 7.03 -9.69
N GLY A 134 17.95 7.46 -10.91
CA GLY A 134 16.89 6.87 -11.74
C GLY A 134 15.46 7.33 -11.41
N GLY A 135 15.24 8.24 -10.46
CA GLY A 135 13.90 8.73 -10.14
C GLY A 135 13.80 9.37 -8.76
N TRP A 136 12.73 9.09 -8.04
CA TRP A 136 12.57 9.48 -6.65
C TRP A 136 12.08 8.31 -5.79
N GLU A 137 12.32 8.40 -4.49
CA GLU A 137 11.92 7.39 -3.53
C GLU A 137 10.84 7.90 -2.57
N LEU A 138 9.77 7.12 -2.45
CA LEU A 138 8.79 7.19 -1.38
C LEU A 138 9.20 6.27 -0.23
N GLY A 139 9.53 6.83 0.93
CA GLY A 139 9.61 6.09 2.18
C GLY A 139 8.25 6.13 2.88
N PHE A 140 7.71 4.98 3.27
CA PHE A 140 6.42 4.88 3.95
C PHE A 140 6.54 3.96 5.16
N THR A 141 6.25 4.43 6.37
CA THR A 141 6.20 3.60 7.58
C THR A 141 4.87 3.81 8.28
N THR A 142 4.27 2.72 8.74
CA THR A 142 3.08 2.72 9.60
C THR A 142 3.34 1.86 10.83
N VAL A 143 2.94 2.35 12.00
CA VAL A 143 2.93 1.62 13.26
C VAL A 143 1.51 1.64 13.79
N LEU A 144 0.82 0.50 13.74
CA LEU A 144 -0.53 0.34 14.27
C LEU A 144 -0.44 -0.17 15.71
N THR A 145 -1.22 0.41 16.61
CA THR A 145 -1.29 0.07 18.03
C THR A 145 -2.73 -0.24 18.40
N ASN A 146 -2.98 -1.41 19.01
CA ASN A 146 -4.30 -1.75 19.53
C ASN A 146 -4.69 -0.80 20.68
N ALA A 147 -5.73 0.00 20.44
CA ALA A 147 -6.25 0.97 21.40
C ALA A 147 -7.42 0.43 22.25
N THR A 148 -7.84 -0.81 22.01
CA THR A 148 -8.94 -1.45 22.73
C THR A 148 -8.45 -2.12 24.03
N GLY A 149 -9.39 -2.42 24.93
CA GLY A 149 -9.10 -3.17 26.16
C GLY A 149 -8.99 -4.69 25.99
N GLY A 150 -9.18 -5.22 24.77
CA GLY A 150 -9.14 -6.65 24.48
C GLY A 150 -8.17 -6.98 23.34
N GLU A 151 -8.03 -8.27 23.03
CA GLU A 151 -7.32 -8.67 21.80
C GLU A 151 -8.07 -8.16 20.56
N LEU A 152 -7.36 -7.55 19.63
CA LEU A 152 -7.89 -7.06 18.36
C LEU A 152 -7.28 -7.86 17.20
N ALA A 153 -8.14 -8.45 16.37
CA ALA A 153 -7.72 -9.18 15.18
C ALA A 153 -7.76 -8.26 13.94
N LEU A 154 -6.69 -8.32 13.14
CA LEU A 154 -6.58 -7.68 11.83
C LEU A 154 -6.62 -8.77 10.75
N GLY A 155 -7.63 -8.73 9.89
CA GLY A 155 -7.92 -9.75 8.90
C GLY A 155 -7.97 -9.23 7.47
N SER A 156 -8.21 -10.17 6.57
CA SER A 156 -8.45 -9.96 5.14
C SER A 156 -9.55 -10.90 4.67
N PRO A 157 -10.09 -10.74 3.45
CA PRO A 157 -10.96 -11.75 2.88
C PRO A 157 -10.34 -13.15 2.83
N ALA A 158 -9.02 -13.27 2.64
CA ALA A 158 -8.34 -14.57 2.71
C ALA A 158 -8.49 -15.24 4.08
N THR A 159 -8.33 -14.50 5.17
CA THR A 159 -8.55 -15.04 6.52
C THR A 159 -10.03 -15.37 6.77
N ASN A 160 -10.92 -14.69 6.04
CA ASN A 160 -12.37 -14.93 6.08
C ASN A 160 -12.84 -15.99 5.06
N GLY A 161 -11.91 -16.70 4.39
CA GLY A 161 -12.22 -17.84 3.54
C GLY A 161 -12.29 -17.55 2.03
N ARG A 162 -11.67 -16.46 1.55
CA ARG A 162 -11.46 -16.16 0.12
C ARG A 162 -10.00 -16.39 -0.29
N PRO A 163 -9.60 -17.60 -0.70
CA PRO A 163 -8.23 -17.85 -1.17
C PRO A 163 -7.78 -16.82 -2.23
N GLY A 164 -6.53 -16.36 -2.14
CA GLY A 164 -5.97 -15.37 -3.07
C GLY A 164 -6.46 -13.92 -2.87
N ALA A 165 -7.19 -13.63 -1.79
CA ALA A 165 -7.68 -12.29 -1.48
C ALA A 165 -7.10 -11.73 -0.18
N GLY A 166 -5.77 -11.80 -0.04
CA GLY A 166 -5.02 -11.38 1.15
C GLY A 166 -4.81 -9.87 1.29
N TYR A 167 -5.57 -9.04 0.56
CA TYR A 167 -5.37 -7.59 0.60
C TYR A 167 -5.71 -7.01 1.99
N GLY A 168 -4.98 -5.95 2.34
CA GLY A 168 -5.07 -5.27 3.63
C GLY A 168 -3.68 -4.90 4.14
N GLY A 169 -3.53 -3.67 4.62
CA GLY A 169 -2.24 -3.04 4.90
C GLY A 169 -1.93 -1.95 3.88
N PHE A 170 -0.65 -1.80 3.50
CA PHE A 170 -0.21 -0.86 2.47
C PHE A 170 -0.79 -1.27 1.11
N SER A 171 -1.36 -0.30 0.40
CA SER A 171 -1.90 -0.47 -0.94
C SER A 171 -1.59 0.73 -1.82
N TRP A 172 -1.37 0.44 -3.11
CA TRP A 172 -1.15 1.40 -4.16
C TRP A 172 -2.07 1.07 -5.33
N ARG A 173 -3.11 1.87 -5.54
CA ARG A 173 -3.94 1.81 -6.74
C ARG A 173 -3.22 2.54 -7.87
N LEU A 174 -2.91 1.83 -8.94
CA LEU A 174 -2.23 2.36 -10.12
C LEU A 174 -3.26 2.80 -11.18
N PRO A 175 -2.89 3.68 -12.13
CA PRO A 175 -3.74 4.04 -13.27
C PRO A 175 -3.99 2.84 -14.20
N PRO A 176 -5.03 2.90 -15.06
CA PRO A 176 -5.19 1.95 -16.15
C PRO A 176 -3.89 1.83 -16.96
N ALA A 177 -3.43 0.59 -17.16
CA ALA A 177 -2.14 0.32 -17.78
C ALA A 177 -2.30 -0.03 -19.26
N GLY A 178 -1.38 0.43 -20.10
CA GLY A 178 -1.34 0.05 -21.52
C GLY A 178 -0.60 -1.26 -21.77
N GLU A 179 0.67 -1.32 -21.34
CA GLU A 179 1.53 -2.50 -21.46
C GLU A 179 2.15 -2.86 -20.11
N PRO A 180 1.34 -3.33 -19.14
CA PRO A 180 1.82 -3.62 -17.81
C PRO A 180 2.74 -4.85 -17.77
N HIS A 181 3.78 -4.74 -16.96
CA HIS A 181 4.72 -5.80 -16.67
C HIS A 181 4.99 -5.83 -15.18
N VAL A 182 4.81 -6.99 -14.54
CA VAL A 182 5.07 -7.15 -13.11
C VAL A 182 6.10 -8.24 -12.88
N ARG A 183 7.07 -7.97 -12.02
CA ARG A 183 8.19 -8.88 -11.76
C ARG A 183 8.76 -8.72 -10.36
N THR A 184 9.44 -9.77 -9.90
CA THR A 184 10.27 -9.82 -8.69
C THR A 184 11.66 -10.33 -9.11
N PRO A 185 12.63 -10.53 -8.19
CA PRO A 185 13.89 -11.19 -8.55
C PRO A 185 13.70 -12.59 -9.16
N ASP A 186 12.63 -13.29 -8.78
CA ASP A 186 12.49 -14.73 -8.97
C ASP A 186 11.29 -15.11 -9.85
N ALA A 187 10.37 -14.16 -10.13
CA ALA A 187 9.13 -14.43 -10.82
C ALA A 187 8.66 -13.25 -11.68
N GLU A 188 7.87 -13.56 -12.71
CA GLU A 188 7.27 -12.60 -13.64
C GLU A 188 5.80 -12.93 -13.88
N GLY A 189 4.97 -11.90 -14.04
CA GLY A 189 3.54 -12.02 -14.29
C GLY A 189 2.71 -12.07 -13.01
N GLU A 190 1.46 -11.64 -13.10
CA GLU A 190 0.57 -11.51 -11.94
C GLU A 190 0.43 -12.84 -11.18
N GLU A 191 0.19 -13.94 -11.88
CA GLU A 191 -0.04 -15.26 -11.28
C GLU A 191 1.14 -15.74 -10.43
N ALA A 192 2.37 -15.60 -10.94
CA ALA A 192 3.56 -16.08 -10.25
C ALA A 192 3.99 -15.17 -9.09
N VAL A 193 3.69 -13.87 -9.20
CA VAL A 193 4.09 -12.87 -8.20
C VAL A 193 3.07 -12.75 -7.07
N HIS A 194 1.77 -12.82 -7.38
CA HIS A 194 0.70 -12.62 -6.42
C HIS A 194 0.75 -13.63 -5.26
N GLY A 195 0.72 -13.13 -4.02
CA GLY A 195 0.71 -13.95 -2.83
C GLY A 195 2.07 -14.57 -2.49
N SER A 196 3.16 -14.14 -3.14
CA SER A 196 4.53 -14.54 -2.81
C SER A 196 5.29 -13.41 -2.10
N PRO A 197 6.13 -13.71 -1.09
CA PRO A 197 7.09 -12.75 -0.57
C PRO A 197 8.28 -12.65 -1.54
N ALA A 198 8.80 -11.45 -1.74
CA ALA A 198 10.00 -11.21 -2.52
C ALA A 198 10.72 -9.94 -2.06
N ALA A 199 12.03 -9.86 -2.27
CA ALA A 199 12.83 -8.74 -1.79
C ALA A 199 12.40 -7.39 -2.38
N TRP A 200 11.91 -7.40 -3.63
CA TRP A 200 11.24 -6.28 -4.27
C TRP A 200 10.18 -6.75 -5.26
N LEU A 201 9.27 -5.85 -5.61
CA LEU A 201 8.22 -6.00 -6.60
C LEU A 201 8.29 -4.81 -7.55
N ALA A 202 8.45 -5.01 -8.85
CA ALA A 202 8.40 -3.96 -9.86
C ALA A 202 7.15 -4.10 -10.71
N TRP A 203 6.46 -2.98 -10.93
CA TRP A 203 5.43 -2.80 -11.94
C TRP A 203 5.91 -1.74 -12.92
N THR A 204 5.89 -2.06 -14.21
CA THR A 204 6.27 -1.16 -15.31
C THR A 204 5.10 -1.08 -16.28
N ASP A 205 4.71 0.12 -16.69
CA ASP A 205 3.87 0.31 -17.87
C ASP A 205 4.74 0.85 -19.01
N ARG A 206 5.01 -0.01 -20.01
CA ARG A 206 5.88 0.36 -21.13
C ARG A 206 5.24 1.39 -22.05
N ALA A 207 3.91 1.39 -22.15
CA ALA A 207 3.19 2.35 -22.98
C ALA A 207 3.19 3.74 -22.34
N ALA A 208 3.01 3.82 -21.00
CA ALA A 208 3.10 5.08 -20.27
C ALA A 208 4.55 5.52 -20.01
N GLY A 209 5.51 4.61 -20.12
CA GLY A 209 6.93 4.89 -19.88
C GLY A 209 7.23 5.19 -18.42
N CYS A 210 6.72 4.37 -17.49
CA CYS A 210 6.98 4.52 -16.06
C CYS A 210 7.16 3.18 -15.33
N THR A 211 7.87 3.23 -14.20
CA THR A 211 8.06 2.08 -13.30
C THR A 211 7.85 2.49 -11.84
N VAL A 212 7.15 1.64 -11.10
CA VAL A 212 7.05 1.65 -9.64
C VAL A 212 7.68 0.38 -9.09
N VAL A 213 8.64 0.50 -8.18
CA VAL A 213 9.21 -0.65 -7.47
C VAL A 213 8.92 -0.52 -6.00
N LEU A 214 8.41 -1.56 -5.35
CA LEU A 214 8.22 -1.67 -3.89
C LEU A 214 9.28 -2.58 -3.27
N ALA A 215 9.76 -2.21 -2.08
CA ALA A 215 10.63 -3.06 -1.26
C ALA A 215 10.31 -2.89 0.23
N GLY A 216 10.41 -3.99 0.98
CA GLY A 216 10.33 -3.95 2.45
C GLY A 216 11.60 -3.36 3.07
N ALA A 217 11.45 -2.35 3.92
CA ALA A 217 12.55 -1.69 4.64
C ALA A 217 12.98 -2.43 5.93
N ASP A 218 12.25 -3.47 6.34
CA ASP A 218 12.58 -4.35 7.47
C ASP A 218 12.17 -5.80 7.19
N ASP A 219 12.64 -6.73 8.02
CA ASP A 219 12.39 -8.17 7.84
C ASP A 219 10.91 -8.53 7.94
N ALA A 220 10.18 -7.89 8.86
CA ALA A 220 8.76 -8.13 9.05
C ALA A 220 7.96 -7.77 7.80
N THR A 221 8.32 -6.68 7.13
CA THR A 221 7.69 -6.24 5.88
C THR A 221 8.12 -7.10 4.70
N ARG A 222 9.39 -7.53 4.65
CA ARG A 222 9.88 -8.46 3.60
C ARG A 222 9.23 -9.85 3.67
N ALA A 223 8.76 -10.25 4.84
CA ALA A 223 8.07 -11.52 5.05
C ALA A 223 6.60 -11.50 4.59
N ASP A 224 5.98 -10.32 4.46
CA ASP A 224 4.61 -10.21 3.97
C ASP A 224 4.57 -10.54 2.47
N PRO A 225 3.59 -11.35 2.03
CA PRO A 225 3.41 -11.58 0.60
C PRO A 225 2.90 -10.35 -0.13
N TRP A 226 3.41 -10.11 -1.33
CA TRP A 226 2.90 -9.07 -2.21
C TRP A 226 1.47 -9.39 -2.66
N PHE A 227 0.60 -8.39 -2.63
CA PHE A 227 -0.73 -8.44 -3.25
C PHE A 227 -0.66 -7.70 -4.57
N VAL A 228 -0.81 -8.43 -5.67
CA VAL A 228 -0.73 -7.88 -7.04
C VAL A 228 -2.02 -8.15 -7.80
N ARG A 229 -2.52 -7.12 -8.49
CA ARG A 229 -3.53 -7.21 -9.54
C ARG A 229 -3.05 -6.38 -10.73
N VAL A 230 -3.23 -6.92 -11.93
CA VAL A 230 -2.89 -6.27 -13.21
C VAL A 230 -4.06 -6.42 -14.17
N ALA A 231 -4.60 -7.64 -14.31
CA ALA A 231 -5.65 -7.94 -15.29
C ALA A 231 -7.02 -7.33 -14.92
N ASP A 232 -7.46 -7.49 -13.66
CA ASP A 232 -8.75 -6.96 -13.19
C ASP A 232 -8.66 -5.43 -13.00
N TYR A 233 -7.62 -5.02 -12.28
CA TYR A 233 -7.25 -3.64 -12.09
C TYR A 233 -5.78 -3.52 -11.70
N PRO A 234 -5.08 -2.46 -12.10
CA PRO A 234 -3.70 -2.22 -11.67
C PRO A 234 -3.62 -1.84 -10.18
N GLY A 235 -3.06 -2.73 -9.35
CA GLY A 235 -2.93 -2.50 -7.92
C GLY A 235 -1.83 -3.33 -7.29
N LEU A 236 -1.03 -2.68 -6.44
CA LEU A 236 0.02 -3.29 -5.64
C LEU A 236 -0.32 -3.17 -4.15
N GLY A 237 0.18 -4.07 -3.32
CA GLY A 237 0.02 -4.01 -1.88
C GLY A 237 0.85 -5.04 -1.15
N SER A 238 0.85 -4.96 0.18
CA SER A 238 1.56 -5.90 1.06
C SER A 238 0.55 -6.54 2.00
N SER A 239 0.41 -7.85 1.93
CA SER A 239 -0.65 -8.60 2.62
C SER A 239 -0.33 -8.78 4.10
N LEU A 240 -0.82 -7.86 4.95
CA LEU A 240 -0.60 -7.90 6.40
C LEU A 240 -1.18 -9.18 7.05
N ALA A 241 -2.29 -9.68 6.50
CA ALA A 241 -3.00 -10.87 6.97
C ALA A 241 -3.29 -11.82 5.80
N ALA A 242 -2.23 -12.34 5.15
CA ALA A 242 -2.37 -13.18 3.95
C ALA A 242 -3.01 -14.55 4.20
N ARG A 243 -2.72 -15.17 5.35
CA ARG A 243 -3.14 -16.55 5.69
C ARG A 243 -3.90 -16.65 7.01
N HIS A 244 -3.43 -15.93 8.03
CA HIS A 244 -4.04 -15.92 9.35
C HIS A 244 -4.25 -14.47 9.81
N PRO A 245 -5.30 -14.19 10.60
CA PRO A 245 -5.46 -12.89 11.21
C PRO A 245 -4.26 -12.54 12.08
N LEU A 246 -3.77 -11.32 11.97
CA LEU A 246 -2.77 -10.79 12.89
C LEU A 246 -3.49 -10.35 14.18
N ARG A 247 -3.10 -10.93 15.32
CA ARG A 247 -3.71 -10.64 16.62
C ARG A 247 -2.83 -9.72 17.42
N LEU A 248 -3.40 -8.62 17.91
CA LEU A 248 -2.72 -7.66 18.77
C LEU A 248 -3.34 -7.70 20.17
N PRO A 249 -2.57 -7.99 21.24
CA PRO A 249 -3.06 -7.80 22.61
C PRO A 249 -3.34 -6.31 22.88
N PRO A 250 -4.01 -5.94 23.99
CA PRO A 250 -4.17 -4.53 24.37
C PRO A 250 -2.82 -3.80 24.39
N GLY A 251 -2.72 -2.66 23.71
CA GLY A 251 -1.47 -1.91 23.56
C GLY A 251 -0.42 -2.57 22.65
N GLY A 252 -0.70 -3.74 22.08
CA GLY A 252 0.17 -4.43 21.14
C GLY A 252 0.32 -3.67 19.83
N THR A 253 1.51 -3.76 19.23
CA THR A 253 1.88 -2.98 18.04
C THR A 253 2.27 -3.87 16.86
N VAL A 254 1.98 -3.41 15.64
CA VAL A 254 2.60 -3.93 14.42
C VAL A 254 3.17 -2.77 13.60
N ARG A 255 4.41 -2.95 13.14
CA ARG A 255 5.09 -2.00 12.26
C ARG A 255 5.29 -2.60 10.88
N ARG A 256 5.10 -1.79 9.84
CA ARG A 256 5.52 -2.05 8.47
C ARG A 256 6.21 -0.84 7.89
N ALA A 257 7.28 -1.07 7.13
CA ALA A 257 8.05 -0.03 6.49
C ALA A 257 8.41 -0.42 5.06
N PHE A 258 8.13 0.50 4.15
CA PHE A 258 8.29 0.34 2.72
C PHE A 258 9.20 1.42 2.16
N ARG A 259 9.91 1.06 1.10
CA ARG A 259 10.51 1.99 0.16
C ARG A 259 9.86 1.75 -1.19
N ALA A 260 9.65 2.81 -1.96
CA ALA A 260 9.25 2.68 -3.34
C ALA A 260 10.06 3.58 -4.26
N LEU A 261 10.62 3.02 -5.33
CA LEU A 261 11.21 3.78 -6.43
C LEU A 261 10.10 4.13 -7.41
N VAL A 262 10.02 5.40 -7.80
CA VAL A 262 9.16 5.87 -8.88
C VAL A 262 10.05 6.49 -9.94
N ALA A 263 10.03 5.89 -11.12
CA ALA A 263 10.96 6.17 -12.21
C ALA A 263 10.22 6.42 -13.54
N ASP A 264 10.80 7.30 -14.35
CA ASP A 264 10.49 7.40 -15.77
C ASP A 264 11.21 6.26 -16.52
N GLY A 265 10.51 5.59 -17.43
CA GLY A 265 10.98 4.40 -18.15
C GLY A 265 11.20 3.18 -17.26
N ASP A 266 11.79 2.12 -17.86
CA ASP A 266 12.21 0.92 -17.13
C ASP A 266 13.70 1.05 -16.74
N PRO A 267 14.04 1.10 -15.44
CA PRO A 267 15.44 1.17 -15.01
C PRO A 267 16.21 -0.14 -15.22
N GLY A 268 15.52 -1.25 -15.50
CA GLY A 268 16.10 -2.58 -15.64
C GLY A 268 16.44 -3.25 -14.31
N ASP A 269 16.51 -4.58 -14.31
CA ASP A 269 16.63 -5.39 -13.09
C ASP A 269 17.87 -5.07 -12.25
N ASP A 270 19.02 -4.81 -12.87
CA ASP A 270 20.26 -4.57 -12.12
C ASP A 270 20.19 -3.25 -11.34
N ALA A 271 19.59 -2.21 -11.92
CA ALA A 271 19.36 -0.94 -11.23
C ALA A 271 18.32 -1.10 -10.11
N VAL A 272 17.25 -1.86 -10.37
CA VAL A 272 16.23 -2.18 -9.36
C VAL A 272 16.85 -2.93 -8.17
N ALA A 273 17.64 -3.97 -8.45
CA ALA A 273 18.30 -4.78 -7.41
C ALA A 273 19.29 -3.94 -6.59
N ALA A 274 20.08 -3.09 -7.26
CA ALA A 274 20.99 -2.15 -6.60
C ALA A 274 20.24 -1.16 -5.70
N TRP A 275 19.13 -0.57 -6.17
CA TRP A 275 18.30 0.34 -5.38
C TRP A 275 17.64 -0.35 -4.17
N ALA A 276 17.16 -1.58 -4.36
CA ALA A 276 16.53 -2.39 -3.32
C ALA A 276 17.54 -2.88 -2.25
N GLY A 277 18.85 -2.76 -2.51
CA GLY A 277 19.90 -3.27 -1.64
C GLY A 277 20.01 -4.80 -1.67
N VAL A 278 19.59 -5.42 -2.79
CA VAL A 278 19.67 -6.86 -3.03
C VAL A 278 20.82 -7.10 -3.99
N THR A 279 21.96 -7.55 -3.49
CA THR A 279 23.04 -8.04 -4.35
C THR A 279 22.65 -9.40 -4.90
N ARG A 280 22.50 -9.55 -6.23
CA ARG A 280 22.36 -10.88 -6.86
C ARG A 280 23.55 -11.74 -6.44
N VAL A 281 23.32 -12.81 -5.67
CA VAL A 281 24.27 -13.92 -5.65
C VAL A 281 24.10 -14.60 -7.00
N ARG A 282 25.05 -14.40 -7.92
CA ARG A 282 25.08 -15.17 -9.17
C ARG A 282 25.00 -16.65 -8.81
N ALA A 283 23.94 -17.34 -9.23
CA ALA A 283 23.94 -18.80 -9.20
C ALA A 283 25.15 -19.28 -10.02
N ALA A 284 26.01 -20.09 -9.41
CA ALA A 284 27.07 -20.76 -10.14
C ALA A 284 26.42 -21.57 -11.27
N PRO A 285 26.98 -21.58 -12.49
CA PRO A 285 26.47 -22.45 -13.55
C PRO A 285 26.47 -23.89 -13.05
N ALA A 286 25.36 -24.60 -13.28
CA ALA A 286 25.26 -26.02 -12.94
C ALA A 286 26.43 -26.78 -13.60
N PRO A 287 27.09 -27.72 -12.89
CA PRO A 287 28.13 -28.52 -13.49
C PRO A 287 27.53 -29.30 -14.66
N VAL A 288 28.12 -29.09 -15.85
CA VAL A 288 27.83 -29.90 -17.04
C VAL A 288 28.19 -31.34 -16.69
N ARG A 289 27.21 -32.25 -16.80
CA ARG A 289 27.42 -33.69 -16.70
C ARG A 289 27.88 -34.26 -18.04
#